data_AF-A0A0J6BFF8-F1
#
_entry.id   AF-A0A0J6BFF8-F1
#
_cell.length_a   1.000
_cell.length_b   1.000
_cell.length_c   1.000
_cell.angle_alpha   90.00
_cell.angle_beta   90.00
_cell.angle_gamma   90.00
#
_symmetry.space_group_name_H-M   'P 1'
#
loop_
_entity.id
_entity.type
_entity.pdbx_description
1 polymer ?
#
loop_
_entity_poly.entity_id
_entity_poly.type
_entity_poly.pdbx_seq_one_letter_code
_entity_poly.pdbx_strand_id
1 'polypeptide(L)' 'MSSSKLTALGTPIPQRRIPRYGFHSHIERLHGRIAMLGFIALVLAEWKLGHGILIWS' A
#
# COMPACT_ATOMS: atom_id res chain seq x y z
N MET A 1 27.94 -22.19 1.96
CA MET A 1 28.00 -21.85 3.40
C MET A 1 27.86 -20.34 3.52
N SER A 2 26.75 -19.84 4.08
CA SER A 2 26.46 -18.40 4.16
C SER A 2 27.24 -17.75 5.32
N SER A 3 28.08 -16.78 5.00
CA SER A 3 28.88 -16.02 5.98
C SER A 3 27.96 -15.16 6.85
N SER A 4 27.75 -15.57 8.10
CA SER A 4 26.89 -14.87 9.05
C SER A 4 27.66 -13.69 9.64
N LYS A 5 27.27 -12.46 9.32
CA LYS A 5 27.88 -11.26 9.92
C LYS A 5 27.54 -11.21 11.42
N LEU A 6 28.56 -11.07 12.26
CA LEU A 6 28.45 -10.92 13.71
C LEU A 6 28.46 -9.43 14.09
N THR A 7 27.81 -9.07 15.19
CA THR A 7 27.92 -7.74 15.81
C THR A 7 29.28 -7.59 16.53
N ALA A 8 29.61 -6.38 16.97
CA ALA A 8 30.83 -6.10 17.74
C ALA A 8 30.92 -6.90 19.07
N LEU A 9 29.80 -7.39 19.57
CA LEU A 9 29.71 -8.24 20.77
C LEU A 9 29.71 -9.75 20.44
N GLY A 10 29.99 -10.12 19.18
CA GLY A 10 30.01 -11.52 18.74
C GLY A 10 28.64 -12.18 18.62
N THR A 11 27.55 -11.41 18.74
CA THR A 11 26.19 -11.94 18.58
C THR A 11 25.76 -11.95 17.11
N PRO A 12 24.95 -12.92 16.67
CA PRO A 12 24.46 -12.95 15.29
C PRO A 12 23.60 -11.72 15.00
N ILE A 13 23.87 -11.03 13.88
CA ILE A 13 23.06 -9.87 13.46
C ILE A 13 21.67 -10.38 13.08
N PRO A 14 20.59 -9.87 13.73
CA PRO A 14 19.23 -10.29 13.41
C PRO A 14 18.95 -9.96 11.94
N GLN A 15 18.71 -11.00 11.15
CA GLN A 15 18.36 -10.84 9.74
C GLN A 15 16.92 -10.34 9.66
N ARG A 16 16.72 -9.13 9.15
CA ARG A 16 15.38 -8.58 8.87
C ARG A 16 14.70 -9.45 7.80
N ARG A 17 13.92 -10.43 8.24
CA ARG A 17 13.04 -11.21 7.37
C ARG A 17 11.79 -10.36 7.10
N ILE A 18 11.58 -9.99 5.85
CA ILE A 18 10.29 -9.46 5.42
C ILE A 18 9.22 -10.53 5.70
N PRO A 19 8.13 -10.19 6.40
CA PRO A 19 7.10 -11.16 6.73
C PRO A 19 6.47 -11.70 5.44
N ARG A 20 6.27 -13.03 5.37
CA ARG A 20 5.69 -13.73 4.20
C ARG A 20 4.21 -13.36 3.98
N TYR A 21 3.55 -12.85 5.01
CA TYR A 21 2.17 -12.35 5.00
C TYR A 21 2.16 -10.88 5.41
N GLY A 22 1.58 -10.04 4.56
CA GLY A 22 1.51 -8.59 4.65
C GLY A 22 1.01 -8.05 3.31
N PHE A 23 0.61 -6.78 3.28
CA PHE A 23 0.17 -6.17 2.04
C PHE A 23 1.22 -6.39 0.95
N HIS A 24 0.87 -7.19 -0.06
CA HIS A 24 1.80 -7.52 -1.12
C HIS A 24 2.02 -6.25 -1.94
N SER A 25 3.25 -5.77 -2.08
CA SER A 25 3.53 -4.44 -2.65
C SER A 25 3.00 -4.23 -4.07
N HIS A 26 2.70 -5.32 -4.79
CA HIS A 26 1.98 -5.25 -6.07
C HIS A 26 0.49 -4.90 -5.87
N ILE A 27 -0.18 -5.56 -4.93
CA ILE A 27 -1.61 -5.37 -4.62
C ILE A 27 -1.85 -3.99 -3.98
N GLU A 28 -0.93 -3.50 -3.13
CA GLU A 28 -1.01 -2.13 -2.59
C GLU A 28 -0.99 -1.07 -3.66
N ARG A 29 -0.08 -1.19 -4.63
CA ARG A 29 0.02 -0.25 -5.75
C ARG A 29 -1.18 -0.37 -6.68
N LEU A 30 -1.69 -1.58 -6.88
CA LEU A 30 -2.88 -1.82 -7.70
C LEU A 30 -4.10 -1.14 -7.06
N HIS A 31 -4.37 -1.39 -5.78
CA HIS A 31 -5.50 -0.82 -5.06
C HIS A 31 -5.37 0.71 -4.93
N GLY A 32 -4.17 1.22 -4.67
CA GLY A 32 -3.92 2.67 -4.63
C GLY A 32 -4.24 3.37 -5.96
N ARG A 33 -3.92 2.76 -7.11
CA ARG A 33 -4.28 3.29 -8.42
C ARG A 33 -5.78 3.25 -8.68
N ILE A 34 -6.43 2.14 -8.34
CA ILE A 34 -7.88 2.01 -8.47
C ILE A 34 -8.60 3.06 -7.61
N ALA A 35 -8.11 3.32 -6.40
CA ALA A 35 -8.66 4.37 -5.54
C ALA A 35 -8.51 5.77 -6.15
N MET A 36 -7.35 6.11 -6.71
CA MET A 36 -7.16 7.40 -7.42
C MET A 36 -8.11 7.54 -8.61
N LEU A 37 -8.28 6.48 -9.40
CA LEU A 37 -9.22 6.47 -10.53
C LEU A 37 -10.67 6.60 -10.06
N GLY A 38 -11.06 5.87 -9.01
CA GLY A 38 -12.39 5.95 -8.42
C GLY A 38 -12.70 7.36 -7.90
N PHE A 39 -11.74 8.01 -7.26
CA PHE A 39 -11.89 9.40 -6.79
C PHE A 39 -12.07 10.39 -7.94
N ILE A 40 -11.28 10.28 -9.00
CA ILE A 40 -11.41 11.16 -10.18
C ILE A 40 -12.76 10.93 -10.88
N ALA A 41 -13.16 9.67 -11.05
CA ALA A 41 -14.43 9.31 -11.66
C ALA A 41 -15.62 9.87 -10.85
N LEU A 42 -15.53 9.83 -9.52
CA LEU A 42 -16.51 10.40 -8.62
C LEU A 42 -16.66 11.91 -8.81
N VAL A 43 -15.55 12.66 -8.83
CA VAL A 43 -15.55 14.12 -9.06
C VAL A 43 -16.16 14.47 -10.42
N LEU A 44 -15.81 13.72 -11.47
CA LEU A 44 -16.37 13.92 -12.81
C LEU A 44 -17.88 13.61 -12.87
N ALA A 45 -18.31 12.58 -12.16
CA ALA A 45 -19.72 12.22 -12.04
C ALA A 45 -20.49 13.32 -11.31
N GLU A 46 -19.99 13.83 -10.18
CA GLU A 46 -20.61 14.94 -9.44
C GLU A 46 -20.70 16.21 -10.30
N TRP A 47 -19.66 16.51 -11.08
CA TRP A 47 -19.68 17.65 -11.99
C TRP A 47 -20.75 17.50 -13.09
N LYS A 48 -20.92 16.29 -13.65
CA LYS A 48 -21.93 16.03 -14.67
C LYS A 48 -23.36 15.98 -14.14
N LEU A 49 -23.56 15.46 -12.94
CA LEU A 49 -24.90 15.34 -12.34
C LEU A 49 -25.37 16.64 -11.69
N GLY A 50 -24.45 17.56 -11.35
CA GLY A 50 -24.79 18.88 -10.79
C GLY A 50 -25.34 18.82 -9.36
N HIS A 51 -25.45 17.63 -8.76
CA HIS A 51 -25.91 17.36 -7.39
C HIS A 51 -24.94 16.36 -6.76
N GLY A 52 -24.58 16.56 -5.48
CA GLY A 52 -23.56 15.74 -4.81
C GLY A 52 -24.03 14.31 -4.61
N ILE A 53 -23.30 13.33 -5.16
CA ILE A 53 -23.59 11.89 -4.99
C ILE A 53 -23.25 11.45 -3.56
N LEU A 54 -22.34 12.17 -2.89
CA LEU A 54 -21.98 11.94 -1.47
C LEU A 54 -22.88 12.68 -0.48
N ILE A 55 -23.83 13.51 -0.94
CA ILE A 55 -24.82 14.09 -0.04
C ILE A 55 -25.83 12.98 0.27
N TRP A 56 -25.68 12.39 1.47
CA TRP A 56 -26.76 11.65 2.10
C TRP A 56 -27.83 12.68 2.46
N SER A 57 -28.85 12.77 1.62
CA SER A 57 -30.11 13.45 1.94
C SER A 57 -31.23 12.43 2.13
#